data_AF-A0A4R0N2Z0-F1
#
_entry.id   AF-A0A4R0N2Z0-F1
#
_cell.length_a   1.000
_cell.length_b   1.000
_cell.length_c   1.000
_cell.angle_alpha   90.00
_cell.angle_beta   90.00
_cell.angle_gamma   90.00
#
_symmetry.space_group_name_H-M   'P 1'
#
loop_
_entity.id
_entity.type
_entity.pdbx_description
1 polymer ?
#
loop_
_entity_poly.entity_id
_entity_poly.type
_entity_poly.pdbx_seq_one_letter_code
_entity_poly.pdbx_strand_id
1 'polypeptide(L)'
;MHVRLGIWKSVLFNIGIFLFLCILSNLSYGQKAVLSSRWFHPRDLHDSVKTIDAIKYFKPQRIDWTYTEDVKTTDVYREMGLSYSLTLNPQYPDSVGYTNLKYRIKSIDGLGYIAPWMRNWNITNPYWGCVNNPLFKDLFFRKAEKLLKLGAYGIFIDDALFNAQLKLDKPNSYGCFCEYCLEGYSKRSGAINIGRLDKLQIKNELKNNKYFIKDYEKYQEESVVIFLSQLKKKLLEQNTNIKLLTNNGNGEWNNIYKVFDRGVAELGVGNLNILYLSKAYRLADELQKTQLFTLVSNNIVLQDWLLFYNYLNGRDYVIPWDILVDTKSRKRFYMKPEYFKKTMNFLKGEIIGFNNISNSSINDNLWVKVLKLNDKNMRLIVLNAAPTKIPEKEFTRDASTLMKNLNYSKVLKTSLVIDNGKYAIYNLILR
;
A
#
# COMPACT_ATOMS: atom_id res chain seq x y z
N MET A 1 -64.61 -3.41 2.64
CA MET A 1 -63.57 -2.35 2.63
C MET A 1 -62.20 -2.92 3.06
N HIS A 2 -61.69 -3.98 2.41
CA HIS A 2 -60.45 -4.67 2.82
C HIS A 2 -59.54 -5.16 1.68
N VAL A 3 -59.69 -4.65 0.45
CA VAL A 3 -58.91 -5.16 -0.72
C VAL A 3 -57.79 -4.21 -1.18
N ARG A 4 -57.58 -3.03 -0.58
CA ARG A 4 -56.62 -2.03 -1.11
C ARG A 4 -55.26 -1.90 -0.41
N LEU A 5 -54.95 -2.70 0.61
CA LEU A 5 -53.66 -2.60 1.35
C LEU A 5 -52.55 -3.56 0.87
N GLY A 6 -52.87 -4.59 0.09
CA GLY A 6 -51.88 -5.58 -0.38
C GLY A 6 -50.98 -5.08 -1.52
N ILE A 7 -51.51 -4.23 -2.40
CA ILE A 7 -50.82 -3.80 -3.62
C ILE A 7 -49.72 -2.76 -3.32
N TRP A 8 -49.89 -1.93 -2.29
CA TRP A 8 -48.90 -0.92 -1.93
C TRP A 8 -47.65 -1.52 -1.23
N LYS A 9 -47.80 -2.62 -0.49
CA LYS A 9 -46.66 -3.31 0.12
C LYS A 9 -45.75 -3.99 -0.90
N SER A 10 -46.30 -4.57 -1.97
CA SER A 10 -45.47 -5.18 -3.01
C SER A 10 -44.77 -4.14 -3.88
N VAL A 11 -45.41 -3.00 -4.16
CA VAL A 11 -44.82 -1.90 -4.95
C VAL A 11 -43.71 -1.20 -4.17
N LEU A 12 -43.91 -0.86 -2.89
CA LEU A 12 -42.88 -0.25 -2.04
C LEU A 12 -41.70 -1.18 -1.78
N PHE A 13 -41.97 -2.48 -1.59
CA PHE A 13 -40.92 -3.48 -1.50
C PHE A 13 -40.12 -3.53 -2.81
N ASN A 14 -40.79 -3.62 -3.97
CA ASN A 14 -40.10 -3.70 -5.26
C ASN A 14 -39.34 -2.42 -5.64
N ILE A 15 -39.79 -1.24 -5.21
CA ILE A 15 -39.05 0.02 -5.36
C ILE A 15 -37.82 0.05 -4.43
N GLY A 16 -37.94 -0.44 -3.19
CA GLY A 16 -36.82 -0.63 -2.27
C GLY A 16 -35.73 -1.55 -2.85
N ILE A 17 -36.15 -2.65 -3.50
CA ILE A 17 -35.25 -3.56 -4.22
C ILE A 17 -34.55 -2.91 -5.38
N PHE A 18 -35.31 -2.17 -6.19
CA PHE A 18 -34.77 -1.57 -7.39
C PHE A 18 -33.75 -0.47 -7.05
N LEU A 19 -34.00 0.31 -5.99
CA LEU A 19 -33.05 1.28 -5.44
C LEU A 19 -31.82 0.59 -4.82
N PHE A 20 -31.99 -0.50 -4.07
CA PHE A 20 -30.87 -1.25 -3.48
C PHE A 20 -30.00 -1.94 -4.55
N LEU A 21 -30.60 -2.42 -5.63
CA LEU A 21 -29.89 -2.98 -6.78
C LEU A 21 -29.18 -1.93 -7.63
N CYS A 22 -29.75 -0.74 -7.76
CA CYS A 22 -29.04 0.41 -8.37
C CYS A 22 -27.86 0.87 -7.50
N ILE A 23 -27.92 0.71 -6.17
CA ILE A 23 -26.81 1.00 -5.26
C ILE A 23 -25.68 -0.05 -5.41
N LEU A 24 -26.01 -1.34 -5.52
CA LEU A 24 -25.03 -2.42 -5.67
C LEU A 24 -24.42 -2.52 -7.08
N SER A 25 -25.17 -2.20 -8.14
CA SER A 25 -24.63 -2.14 -9.51
C SER A 25 -23.80 -0.89 -9.80
N ASN A 26 -23.99 0.20 -9.04
CA ASN A 26 -23.08 1.36 -9.08
C ASN A 26 -21.84 1.21 -8.18
N LEU A 27 -21.80 0.23 -7.27
CA LEU A 27 -20.65 -0.02 -6.40
C LEU A 27 -19.44 -0.66 -7.11
N SER A 28 -19.56 -1.08 -8.38
CA SER A 28 -18.42 -1.56 -9.20
C SER A 28 -17.82 -0.50 -10.13
N TYR A 29 -18.30 0.75 -10.11
CA TYR A 29 -17.95 1.75 -11.13
C TYR A 29 -16.73 2.60 -10.79
N GLY A 30 -16.01 2.30 -9.71
CA GLY A 30 -14.91 3.15 -9.22
C GLY A 30 -13.57 2.46 -8.99
N GLN A 31 -13.54 1.13 -8.81
CA GLN A 31 -12.33 0.39 -8.48
C GLN A 31 -11.35 0.42 -9.65
N LYS A 32 -10.12 0.84 -9.38
CA LYS A 32 -9.05 0.84 -10.38
C LYS A 32 -8.07 -0.28 -10.08
N ALA A 33 -7.89 -1.16 -11.05
CA ALA A 33 -6.75 -2.05 -11.10
C ALA A 33 -5.49 -1.21 -11.28
N VAL A 34 -4.55 -1.39 -10.36
CA VAL A 34 -3.24 -0.72 -10.39
C VAL A 34 -2.20 -1.78 -10.63
N LEU A 35 -1.31 -1.54 -11.59
CA LEU A 35 -0.11 -2.35 -11.71
C LEU A 35 0.99 -1.67 -10.89
N SER A 36 1.70 -2.43 -10.05
CA SER A 36 2.99 -2.00 -9.54
C SER A 36 4.06 -2.52 -10.48
N SER A 37 5.03 -1.68 -10.83
CA SER A 37 6.23 -2.06 -11.57
C SER A 37 7.38 -1.17 -11.13
N ARG A 38 8.13 -1.54 -10.07
CA ARG A 38 9.33 -0.87 -9.59
C ARG A 38 10.34 -0.64 -10.69
N TRP A 39 10.49 -1.59 -11.60
CA TRP A 39 11.30 -1.42 -12.80
C TRP A 39 10.49 -1.79 -14.04
N PHE A 40 10.84 -1.18 -15.16
CA PHE A 40 10.31 -1.59 -16.45
C PHE A 40 11.08 -2.82 -16.94
N HIS A 41 10.36 -3.84 -17.39
CA HIS A 41 10.89 -5.08 -17.92
C HIS A 41 10.56 -5.23 -19.42
N PRO A 42 11.49 -5.75 -20.24
CA PRO A 42 12.75 -6.38 -19.84
C PRO A 42 13.86 -5.36 -19.51
N ARG A 43 14.74 -5.72 -18.58
CA ARG A 43 15.91 -4.91 -18.18
C ARG A 43 17.17 -5.19 -19.00
N ASP A 44 17.27 -6.39 -19.58
CA ASP A 44 18.35 -6.85 -20.45
C ASP A 44 17.85 -7.98 -21.37
N LEU A 45 18.72 -8.54 -22.20
CA LEU A 45 18.37 -9.60 -23.16
C LEU A 45 18.01 -10.95 -22.51
N HIS A 46 18.37 -11.16 -21.23
CA HIS A 46 18.06 -12.37 -20.48
C HIS A 46 16.81 -12.22 -19.60
N ASP A 47 16.29 -11.01 -19.47
CA ASP A 47 15.07 -10.74 -18.74
C ASP A 47 13.84 -11.25 -19.51
N SER A 48 13.38 -12.44 -19.12
CA SER A 48 12.20 -13.09 -19.70
C SER A 48 10.88 -12.39 -19.35
N VAL A 49 10.89 -11.42 -18.44
CA VAL A 49 9.71 -10.72 -17.95
C VAL A 49 9.45 -9.49 -18.82
N LYS A 50 8.18 -9.17 -19.11
CA LYS A 50 7.81 -8.03 -19.95
C LYS A 50 6.67 -7.24 -19.33
N THR A 51 6.95 -6.03 -18.85
CA THR A 51 5.92 -5.16 -18.23
C THR A 51 4.78 -4.87 -19.21
N ILE A 52 5.08 -4.73 -20.51
CA ILE A 52 4.08 -4.53 -21.57
C ILE A 52 3.08 -5.69 -21.62
N ASP A 53 3.54 -6.93 -21.45
CA ASP A 53 2.64 -8.11 -21.51
C ASP A 53 1.69 -8.09 -20.31
N ALA A 54 2.19 -7.74 -19.12
CA ALA A 54 1.35 -7.54 -17.94
C ALA A 54 0.30 -6.43 -18.17
N ILE A 55 0.69 -5.29 -18.74
CA ILE A 55 -0.25 -4.20 -19.03
C ILE A 55 -1.34 -4.67 -20.01
N LYS A 56 -0.95 -5.28 -21.14
CA LYS A 56 -1.90 -5.78 -22.16
C LYS A 56 -2.88 -6.78 -21.57
N TYR A 57 -2.38 -7.66 -20.71
CA TYR A 57 -3.15 -8.72 -20.10
C TYR A 57 -4.13 -8.21 -19.04
N PHE A 58 -3.60 -7.45 -18.07
CA PHE A 58 -4.37 -7.00 -16.93
C PHE A 58 -5.24 -5.79 -17.24
N LYS A 59 -4.86 -4.97 -18.22
CA LYS A 59 -5.50 -3.70 -18.59
C LYS A 59 -5.68 -2.78 -17.36
N PRO A 60 -4.60 -2.50 -16.59
CA PRO A 60 -4.70 -1.63 -15.43
C PRO A 60 -5.09 -0.21 -15.89
N GLN A 61 -5.72 0.56 -15.01
CA GLN A 61 -6.02 1.98 -15.29
C GLN A 61 -4.80 2.87 -15.03
N ARG A 62 -3.87 2.41 -14.19
CA ARG A 62 -2.63 3.12 -13.91
C ARG A 62 -1.51 2.19 -13.45
N ILE A 63 -0.29 2.71 -13.52
CA ILE A 63 0.92 2.09 -12.96
C ILE A 63 1.42 2.97 -11.83
N ASP A 64 1.67 2.38 -10.66
CA ASP A 64 2.24 3.09 -9.53
C ASP A 64 3.61 2.53 -9.14
N TRP A 65 4.41 3.37 -8.48
CA TRP A 65 5.69 3.00 -7.88
C TRP A 65 6.75 2.54 -8.90
N THR A 66 6.95 3.29 -9.99
CA THR A 66 7.96 2.97 -11.01
C THR A 66 9.21 3.85 -10.90
N TYR A 67 10.37 3.20 -10.76
CA TYR A 67 11.69 3.83 -10.84
C TYR A 67 12.16 3.92 -12.29
N THR A 68 11.85 5.02 -12.96
CA THR A 68 12.40 5.34 -14.28
C THR A 68 12.49 6.84 -14.51
N GLU A 69 13.51 7.25 -15.28
CA GLU A 69 13.62 8.60 -15.86
C GLU A 69 13.68 8.53 -17.40
N ASP A 70 13.45 7.35 -17.97
CA ASP A 70 13.58 7.10 -19.39
C ASP A 70 12.30 7.51 -20.12
N VAL A 71 12.44 8.46 -21.05
CA VAL A 71 11.34 8.97 -21.86
C VAL A 71 10.67 7.84 -22.65
N LYS A 72 11.45 6.90 -23.21
CA LYS A 72 10.92 5.77 -24.01
C LYS A 72 10.00 4.88 -23.18
N THR A 73 10.38 4.59 -21.94
CA THR A 73 9.52 3.89 -20.99
C THR A 73 8.20 4.63 -20.77
N THR A 74 8.25 5.95 -20.57
CA THR A 74 7.02 6.75 -20.36
C THR A 74 6.19 6.93 -21.64
N ASP A 75 6.80 6.93 -22.83
CA ASP A 75 6.10 6.91 -24.12
C ASP A 75 5.22 5.67 -24.23
N VAL A 76 5.75 4.50 -23.89
CA VAL A 76 4.96 3.25 -23.85
C VAL A 76 3.74 3.41 -22.94
N TYR A 77 3.88 4.01 -21.75
CA TYR A 77 2.74 4.21 -20.86
C TYR A 77 1.69 5.17 -21.46
N ARG A 78 2.13 6.26 -22.09
CA ARG A 78 1.24 7.21 -22.77
C ARG A 78 0.50 6.57 -23.96
N GLU A 79 1.22 5.84 -24.81
CA GLU A 79 0.65 5.11 -25.95
C GLU A 79 -0.39 4.08 -25.52
N MET A 80 -0.19 3.47 -24.34
CA MET A 80 -1.14 2.53 -23.74
C MET A 80 -2.28 3.22 -22.95
N GLY A 81 -2.34 4.56 -22.93
CA GLY A 81 -3.38 5.32 -22.25
C GLY A 81 -3.35 5.21 -20.71
N LEU A 82 -2.18 4.89 -20.14
CA LEU A 82 -2.02 4.69 -18.71
C LEU A 82 -1.65 5.99 -18.00
N SER A 83 -2.28 6.23 -16.85
CA SER A 83 -1.69 7.13 -15.84
C SER A 83 -0.53 6.42 -15.15
N TYR A 84 0.57 7.12 -14.86
CA TYR A 84 1.70 6.54 -14.13
C TYR A 84 2.27 7.48 -13.06
N SER A 85 2.70 6.91 -11.92
CA SER A 85 3.52 7.62 -10.95
C SER A 85 4.99 7.19 -11.05
N LEU A 86 5.89 8.16 -10.88
CA LEU A 86 7.34 7.94 -10.94
C LEU A 86 7.95 8.13 -9.55
N THR A 87 8.97 7.32 -9.26
CA THR A 87 9.46 7.15 -7.89
C THR A 87 10.80 7.86 -7.62
N LEU A 88 10.87 8.48 -6.45
CA LEU A 88 12.11 8.94 -5.80
C LEU A 88 12.28 8.21 -4.45
N ASN A 89 13.50 8.18 -3.95
CA ASN A 89 13.81 7.71 -2.61
C ASN A 89 14.95 8.55 -1.98
N PRO A 90 15.20 8.44 -0.67
CA PRO A 90 16.26 9.21 0.01
C PRO A 90 17.68 8.94 -0.51
N GLN A 91 17.91 7.84 -1.24
CA GLN A 91 19.19 7.48 -1.82
C GLN A 91 19.42 8.05 -3.22
N TYR A 92 18.54 8.93 -3.69
CA TYR A 92 18.67 9.49 -5.02
C TYR A 92 20.10 10.05 -5.25
N PRO A 93 20.80 9.66 -6.33
CA PRO A 93 22.21 9.98 -6.55
C PRO A 93 22.43 11.47 -6.86
N ASP A 94 23.56 12.01 -6.41
CA ASP A 94 23.97 13.39 -6.68
C ASP A 94 24.43 13.57 -8.14
N SER A 95 25.17 12.58 -8.66
CA SER A 95 25.68 12.56 -10.04
C SER A 95 26.07 11.14 -10.46
N VAL A 96 25.76 10.74 -11.70
CA VAL A 96 26.24 9.47 -12.33
C VAL A 96 26.12 8.24 -11.40
N GLY A 97 25.03 8.15 -10.62
CA GLY A 97 24.79 7.03 -9.71
C GLY A 97 25.51 7.09 -8.35
N TYR A 98 26.33 8.11 -8.09
CA TYR A 98 27.05 8.27 -6.82
C TYR A 98 26.28 9.17 -5.85
N THR A 99 26.34 8.81 -4.56
CA THR A 99 26.01 9.74 -3.47
C THR A 99 27.29 10.26 -2.80
N ASN A 100 27.28 11.53 -2.41
CA ASN A 100 28.35 12.26 -1.74
C ASN A 100 27.88 12.59 -0.32
N LEU A 101 28.69 12.23 0.67
CA LEU A 101 28.41 12.46 2.10
C LEU A 101 28.05 13.91 2.45
N LYS A 102 28.46 14.90 1.64
CA LYS A 102 28.09 16.31 1.80
C LYS A 102 26.58 16.55 1.84
N TYR A 103 25.78 15.71 1.18
CA TYR A 103 24.32 15.85 1.04
C TYR A 103 23.53 15.01 2.06
N ARG A 104 24.23 14.19 2.84
CA ARG A 104 23.65 12.99 3.45
C ARG A 104 23.40 13.14 4.93
N ILE A 105 22.56 12.25 5.44
CA ILE A 105 22.36 12.03 6.86
C ILE A 105 23.68 11.58 7.46
N LYS A 106 24.09 12.24 8.55
CA LYS A 106 25.29 11.90 9.30
C LYS A 106 24.90 11.39 10.68
N SER A 107 25.50 10.29 11.12
CA SER A 107 25.49 9.88 12.52
C SER A 107 26.25 10.90 13.38
N ILE A 108 26.18 10.77 14.69
CA ILE A 108 26.99 11.59 15.62
C ILE A 108 28.49 11.41 15.38
N ASP A 109 28.90 10.30 14.79
CA ASP A 109 30.29 10.04 14.43
C ASP A 109 30.71 10.63 13.09
N GLY A 110 29.80 11.31 12.39
CA GLY A 110 30.04 11.88 11.07
C GLY A 110 29.90 10.88 9.92
N LEU A 111 29.58 9.61 10.23
CA LEU A 111 29.40 8.55 9.24
C LEU A 111 28.07 8.71 8.50
N GLY A 112 28.04 8.37 7.22
CA GLY A 112 26.80 8.36 6.44
C GLY A 112 25.82 7.30 6.92
N TYR A 113 24.54 7.64 6.99
CA TYR A 113 23.49 6.68 7.36
C TYR A 113 23.13 5.76 6.19
N ILE A 114 23.09 4.45 6.47
CA ILE A 114 22.67 3.39 5.55
C ILE A 114 21.52 2.64 6.21
N ALA A 115 20.36 2.58 5.55
CA ALA A 115 19.21 1.87 6.07
C ALA A 115 19.52 0.37 6.28
N PRO A 116 18.96 -0.29 7.31
CA PRO A 116 19.37 -1.64 7.70
C PRO A 116 19.20 -2.67 6.57
N TRP A 117 18.11 -2.57 5.81
CA TRP A 117 17.83 -3.45 4.68
C TRP A 117 18.75 -3.24 3.48
N MET A 118 19.50 -2.14 3.43
CA MET A 118 20.36 -1.75 2.31
C MET A 118 21.84 -2.01 2.55
N ARG A 119 22.22 -2.41 3.77
CA ARG A 119 23.64 -2.65 4.16
C ARG A 119 24.32 -3.74 3.33
N ASN A 120 23.56 -4.70 2.84
CA ASN A 120 24.06 -5.81 2.01
C ASN A 120 23.83 -5.59 0.52
N TRP A 121 23.35 -4.41 0.11
CA TRP A 121 23.14 -4.11 -1.31
C TRP A 121 24.47 -3.73 -1.94
N ASN A 122 24.76 -4.27 -3.13
CA ASN A 122 25.96 -3.92 -3.89
C ASN A 122 25.76 -2.56 -4.60
N ILE A 123 25.58 -1.49 -3.82
CA ILE A 123 25.38 -0.12 -4.30
C ILE A 123 26.50 0.75 -3.76
N THR A 124 27.12 1.51 -4.65
CA THR A 124 28.15 2.48 -4.26
C THR A 124 27.52 3.65 -3.52
N ASN A 125 27.96 3.89 -2.28
CA ASN A 125 27.49 4.97 -1.40
C ASN A 125 25.95 4.95 -1.18
N PRO A 126 25.40 3.99 -0.41
CA PRO A 126 23.97 3.86 -0.18
C PRO A 126 23.44 4.84 0.89
N TYR A 127 23.96 6.07 0.90
CA TYR A 127 23.65 7.04 1.93
C TYR A 127 22.34 7.79 1.66
N TRP A 128 21.51 7.93 2.68
CA TRP A 128 20.27 8.70 2.58
C TRP A 128 20.53 10.20 2.70
N GLY A 129 19.80 11.00 1.93
CA GLY A 129 19.86 12.46 1.98
C GLY A 129 19.25 13.07 3.24
N CYS A 130 19.86 14.15 3.72
CA CYS A 130 19.36 14.90 4.87
C CYS A 130 18.38 15.98 4.41
N VAL A 131 17.13 15.94 4.90
CA VAL A 131 16.09 16.91 4.48
C VAL A 131 16.37 18.36 4.88
N ASN A 132 17.19 18.57 5.91
CA ASN A 132 17.63 19.90 6.37
C ASN A 132 18.83 20.43 5.59
N ASN A 133 19.50 19.58 4.81
CA ASN A 133 20.63 20.02 3.98
C ASN A 133 20.10 20.71 2.71
N PRO A 134 20.42 22.00 2.49
CA PRO A 134 19.87 22.76 1.36
C PRO A 134 20.27 22.17 0.01
N LEU A 135 21.46 21.56 -0.11
CA LEU A 135 21.92 20.97 -1.36
C LEU A 135 21.17 19.68 -1.71
N PHE A 136 20.90 18.83 -0.71
CA PHE A 136 20.05 17.65 -0.92
C PHE A 136 18.61 18.04 -1.24
N LYS A 137 18.09 19.05 -0.55
CA LYS A 137 16.74 19.54 -0.81
C LYS A 137 16.59 20.05 -2.24
N ASP A 138 17.52 20.88 -2.70
CA ASP A 138 17.53 21.35 -4.09
C ASP A 138 17.61 20.20 -5.09
N LEU A 139 18.54 19.26 -4.90
CA LEU A 139 18.65 18.07 -5.73
C LEU A 139 17.32 17.30 -5.80
N PHE A 140 16.75 16.96 -4.66
CA PHE A 140 15.54 16.15 -4.59
C PHE A 140 14.36 16.84 -5.27
N PHE A 141 14.22 18.16 -5.07
CA PHE A 141 13.15 18.96 -5.68
C PHE A 141 13.32 19.02 -7.20
N ARG A 142 14.51 19.32 -7.71
CA ARG A 142 14.78 19.32 -9.16
C ARG A 142 14.50 17.97 -9.80
N LYS A 143 14.76 16.87 -9.08
CA LYS A 143 14.46 15.52 -9.56
C LYS A 143 12.97 15.24 -9.60
N ALA A 144 12.21 15.64 -8.57
CA ALA A 144 10.75 15.52 -8.60
C ALA A 144 10.14 16.33 -9.76
N GLU A 145 10.63 17.54 -10.01
CA GLU A 145 10.20 18.36 -11.16
C GLU A 145 10.54 17.69 -12.49
N LYS A 146 11.72 17.09 -12.61
CA LYS A 146 12.10 16.33 -13.82
C LYS A 146 11.10 15.18 -14.06
N LEU A 147 10.76 14.42 -13.03
CA LEU A 147 9.78 13.33 -13.14
C LEU A 147 8.38 13.85 -13.49
N LEU A 148 7.97 14.99 -12.93
CA LEU A 148 6.71 15.64 -13.29
C LEU A 148 6.66 16.01 -14.78
N LYS A 149 7.76 16.55 -15.32
CA LYS A 149 7.89 16.90 -16.75
C LYS A 149 7.81 15.69 -17.69
N LEU A 150 8.03 14.48 -17.19
CA LEU A 150 7.81 13.24 -17.94
C LEU A 150 6.33 12.84 -18.02
N GLY A 151 5.40 13.67 -17.54
CA GLY A 151 3.96 13.44 -17.64
C GLY A 151 3.39 12.57 -16.51
N ALA A 152 4.13 12.36 -15.42
CA ALA A 152 3.63 11.59 -14.29
C ALA A 152 2.40 12.25 -13.66
N TYR A 153 1.34 11.48 -13.38
CA TYR A 153 0.18 12.00 -12.64
C TYR A 153 0.46 12.12 -11.15
N GLY A 154 1.51 11.44 -10.67
CA GLY A 154 1.92 11.41 -9.28
C GLY A 154 3.41 11.23 -9.11
N ILE A 155 3.97 11.78 -8.04
CA ILE A 155 5.34 11.51 -7.59
C ILE A 155 5.26 10.59 -6.38
N PHE A 156 5.86 9.41 -6.49
CA PHE A 156 5.92 8.43 -5.41
C PHE A 156 7.23 8.61 -4.62
N ILE A 157 7.14 8.77 -3.31
CA ILE A 157 8.30 8.85 -2.42
C ILE A 157 8.41 7.52 -1.68
N ASP A 158 9.32 6.67 -2.11
CA ASP A 158 9.68 5.47 -1.35
C ASP A 158 10.51 5.88 -0.14
N ASP A 159 10.43 5.13 0.95
CA ASP A 159 11.20 5.39 2.18
C ASP A 159 11.04 6.83 2.73
N ALA A 160 9.81 7.34 2.76
CA ALA A 160 9.50 8.74 3.07
C ALA A 160 9.81 9.22 4.52
N LEU A 161 10.39 8.37 5.36
CA LEU A 161 10.77 8.74 6.73
C LEU A 161 12.06 9.58 6.79
N PHE A 162 12.95 9.50 5.79
CA PHE A 162 14.23 10.24 5.74
C PHE A 162 14.94 10.29 7.10
N ASN A 163 15.18 11.48 7.66
CA ASN A 163 15.85 11.69 8.94
C ASN A 163 15.13 11.00 10.12
N ALA A 164 13.79 10.91 10.07
CA ALA A 164 13.00 10.30 11.13
C ALA A 164 13.18 8.77 11.19
N GLN A 165 13.70 8.14 10.13
CA GLN A 165 14.03 6.71 10.13
C GLN A 165 15.05 6.37 11.22
N LEU A 166 16.00 7.25 11.51
CA LEU A 166 17.03 7.02 12.53
C LEU A 166 16.43 6.68 13.90
N LYS A 167 15.30 7.29 14.29
CA LYS A 167 14.60 7.00 15.54
C LYS A 167 14.19 5.52 15.68
N LEU A 168 13.94 4.86 14.55
CA LEU A 168 13.53 3.45 14.50
C LEU A 168 14.76 2.52 14.56
N ASP A 169 15.94 3.00 14.18
CA ASP A 169 17.18 2.23 14.06
C ASP A 169 18.03 2.24 15.35
N LYS A 170 17.39 1.87 16.46
CA LYS A 170 17.96 1.82 17.82
C LYS A 170 19.08 0.76 17.94
N PRO A 171 20.01 0.90 18.92
CA PRO A 171 19.96 1.78 20.10
C PRO A 171 20.58 3.19 19.98
N ASN A 172 21.40 3.47 18.96
CA ASN A 172 22.28 4.66 18.93
C ASN A 172 21.96 5.66 17.80
N SER A 173 20.73 5.62 17.29
CA SER A 173 20.27 6.49 16.21
C SER A 173 19.13 7.35 16.73
N TYR A 174 19.38 8.66 16.86
CA TYR A 174 18.42 9.63 17.39
C TYR A 174 17.99 10.66 16.34
N GLY A 175 18.77 10.79 15.27
CA GLY A 175 18.59 11.80 14.24
C GLY A 175 19.85 12.00 13.41
N CYS A 176 19.79 12.93 12.46
CA CYS A 176 20.95 13.37 11.69
C CYS A 176 21.73 14.45 12.46
N PHE A 177 23.06 14.35 12.53
CA PHE A 177 23.95 15.29 13.24
C PHE A 177 24.83 16.11 12.28
N CYS A 178 24.38 16.38 11.05
CA CYS A 178 25.06 17.35 10.19
C CYS A 178 24.86 18.78 10.73
N GLU A 179 25.73 19.71 10.29
CA GLU A 179 25.69 21.13 10.69
C GLU A 179 24.29 21.75 10.55
N TYR A 180 23.58 21.47 9.44
CA TYR A 180 22.24 22.01 9.19
C TYR A 180 21.19 21.52 10.19
N CYS A 181 21.28 20.26 10.62
CA CYS A 181 20.35 19.73 11.62
C CYS A 181 20.63 20.31 13.02
N LEU A 182 21.90 20.46 13.40
CA LEU A 182 22.26 21.04 14.69
C LEU A 182 21.91 22.52 14.76
N GLU A 183 22.18 23.27 13.68
CA GLU A 183 21.82 24.67 13.56
C GLU A 183 20.29 24.84 13.57
N GLY A 184 19.56 24.07 12.75
CA GLY A 184 18.11 24.14 12.70
C GLY A 184 17.44 23.73 14.01
N TYR A 185 17.99 22.75 14.72
CA TYR A 185 17.52 22.39 16.05
C TYR A 185 17.74 23.52 17.07
N SER A 186 18.95 24.10 17.09
CA SER A 186 19.28 25.23 17.97
C SER A 186 18.31 26.40 17.77
N LYS A 187 17.98 26.70 16.50
CA LYS A 187 17.00 27.73 16.16
C LYS A 187 15.59 27.38 16.65
N ARG A 188 15.14 26.13 16.47
CA ARG A 188 13.81 25.68 16.88
C ARG A 188 13.63 25.68 18.40
N SER A 189 14.58 25.16 19.14
CA SER A 189 14.45 24.96 20.58
C SER A 189 14.69 26.24 21.38
N GLY A 190 15.24 27.29 20.77
CA GLY A 190 15.74 28.47 21.48
C GLY A 190 16.94 28.14 22.39
N ALA A 191 17.46 26.91 22.33
CA ALA A 191 18.63 26.52 23.08
C ALA A 191 19.85 27.17 22.42
N ILE A 192 20.37 28.19 23.09
CA ILE A 192 21.59 28.87 22.68
C ILE A 192 22.71 27.83 22.65
N ASN A 193 23.36 27.69 21.49
CA ASN A 193 24.63 27.00 21.27
C ASN A 193 24.66 25.47 21.06
N ILE A 194 23.57 24.74 20.78
CA ILE A 194 23.73 23.30 20.41
C ILE A 194 24.57 23.12 19.14
N GLY A 195 24.42 24.01 18.16
CA GLY A 195 25.27 24.06 16.97
C GLY A 195 26.74 24.42 17.24
N ARG A 196 27.08 24.83 18.46
CA ARG A 196 28.45 25.07 18.92
C ARG A 196 28.95 24.00 19.89
N LEU A 197 28.10 23.06 20.30
CA LEU A 197 28.55 21.95 21.12
C LEU A 197 29.49 21.07 20.30
N ASP A 198 30.59 20.68 20.91
CA ASP A 198 31.44 19.67 20.33
C ASP A 198 30.74 18.30 20.35
N LYS A 199 31.31 17.35 19.60
CA LYS A 199 30.79 16.00 19.48
C LYS A 199 30.68 15.27 20.83
N LEU A 200 31.59 15.52 21.78
CA LEU A 200 31.60 14.88 23.09
C LEU A 200 30.47 15.43 23.96
N GLN A 201 30.22 16.72 23.92
CA GLN A 201 29.10 17.37 24.61
C GLN A 201 27.75 16.85 24.11
N ILE A 202 27.57 16.74 22.78
CA ILE A 202 26.34 16.14 22.22
C ILE A 202 26.19 14.68 22.67
N LYS A 203 27.28 13.89 22.67
CA LYS A 203 27.25 12.51 23.18
C LYS A 203 26.85 12.45 24.66
N ASN A 204 27.32 13.38 25.48
CA ASN A 204 26.95 13.47 26.89
C ASN A 204 25.47 13.81 27.08
N GLU A 205 24.93 14.76 26.30
CA GLU A 205 23.50 15.07 26.31
C GLU A 205 22.66 13.85 25.91
N LEU A 206 23.03 13.14 24.84
CA LEU A 206 22.31 11.93 24.42
C LEU A 206 22.36 10.81 25.47
N LYS A 207 23.45 10.71 26.25
CA LYS A 207 23.57 9.69 27.30
C LYS A 207 22.72 10.05 28.53
N ASN A 208 22.68 11.32 28.91
CA ASN A 208 22.19 11.73 30.22
C ASN A 208 20.82 12.44 30.18
N ASN A 209 20.38 12.91 29.01
CA ASN A 209 19.22 13.78 28.87
C ASN A 209 18.14 13.17 27.94
N LYS A 210 17.23 12.39 28.53
CA LYS A 210 16.11 11.77 27.80
C LYS A 210 15.17 12.80 27.16
N TYR A 211 15.06 13.99 27.74
CA TYR A 211 14.22 15.06 27.18
C TYR A 211 14.83 15.59 25.89
N PHE A 212 16.13 15.87 25.89
CA PHE A 212 16.88 16.27 24.69
C PHE A 212 16.68 15.26 23.55
N ILE A 213 16.81 13.95 23.82
CA ILE A 213 16.60 12.91 22.80
C ILE A 213 15.21 13.00 22.19
N LYS A 214 14.16 13.02 23.02
CA LYS A 214 12.78 13.04 22.54
C LYS A 214 12.46 14.31 21.75
N ASP A 215 12.95 15.46 22.21
CA ASP A 215 12.73 16.72 21.51
C ASP A 215 13.53 16.80 20.20
N TYR A 216 14.75 16.27 20.17
CA TYR A 216 15.53 16.15 18.94
C TYR A 216 14.88 15.21 17.92
N GLU A 217 14.40 14.05 18.35
CA GLU A 217 13.63 13.12 17.52
C GLU A 217 12.39 13.80 16.92
N LYS A 218 11.66 14.59 17.74
CA LYS A 218 10.50 15.36 17.29
C LYS A 218 10.89 16.41 16.25
N TYR A 219 12.01 17.11 16.44
CA TYR A 219 12.54 18.03 15.44
C TYR A 219 12.86 17.34 14.11
N GLN A 220 13.45 16.14 14.13
CA GLN A 220 13.72 15.39 12.88
C GLN A 220 12.41 15.03 12.16
N GLU A 221 11.38 14.59 12.88
CA GLU A 221 10.05 14.30 12.31
C GLU A 221 9.42 15.55 11.67
N GLU A 222 9.41 16.68 12.39
CA GLU A 222 8.90 17.97 11.90
C GLU A 222 9.67 18.45 10.66
N SER A 223 10.98 18.28 10.64
CA SER A 223 11.83 18.64 9.49
C SER A 223 11.41 17.87 8.23
N VAL A 224 11.09 16.58 8.37
CA VAL A 224 10.62 15.74 7.25
C VAL A 224 9.24 16.19 6.76
N VAL A 225 8.31 16.49 7.69
CA VAL A 225 6.98 17.03 7.35
C VAL A 225 7.11 18.34 6.57
N ILE A 226 7.95 19.28 7.03
CA ILE A 226 8.18 20.58 6.37
C ILE A 226 8.76 20.36 4.97
N PHE A 227 9.78 19.51 4.85
CA PHE A 227 10.42 19.20 3.58
C PHE A 227 9.42 18.64 2.55
N LEU A 228 8.64 17.63 2.93
CA LEU A 228 7.65 17.01 2.06
C LEU A 228 6.49 17.95 1.71
N SER A 229 6.06 18.79 2.65
CA SER A 229 5.00 19.78 2.41
C SER A 229 5.46 20.85 1.43
N GLN A 230 6.72 21.30 1.55
CA GLN A 230 7.33 22.23 0.60
C GLN A 230 7.50 21.60 -0.78
N LEU A 231 7.89 20.33 -0.86
CA LEU A 231 7.96 19.58 -2.12
C LEU A 231 6.58 19.55 -2.79
N LYS A 232 5.55 19.13 -2.04
CA LYS A 232 4.17 19.05 -2.54
C LYS A 232 3.67 20.39 -3.05
N LYS A 233 3.88 21.46 -2.29
CA LYS A 233 3.53 22.83 -2.70
C LYS A 233 4.18 23.20 -4.02
N LYS A 234 5.49 22.97 -4.16
CA LYS A 234 6.25 23.29 -5.37
C LYS A 234 5.80 22.49 -6.60
N LEU A 235 5.39 21.24 -6.42
CA LEU A 235 4.83 20.42 -7.50
C LEU A 235 3.43 20.93 -7.90
N LEU A 236 2.59 21.31 -6.94
CA LEU A 236 1.24 21.84 -7.19
C LEU A 236 1.25 23.19 -7.93
N GLU A 237 2.30 24.00 -7.74
CA GLU A 237 2.53 25.24 -8.52
C GLU A 237 2.73 24.96 -10.02
N GLN A 238 3.20 23.77 -10.39
CA GLN A 238 3.43 23.36 -11.79
C GLN A 238 2.28 22.53 -12.36
N ASN A 239 1.62 21.74 -11.52
CA ASN A 239 0.48 20.92 -11.92
C ASN A 239 -0.47 20.77 -10.72
N THR A 240 -1.61 21.48 -10.75
CA THR A 240 -2.60 21.50 -9.66
C THR A 240 -3.24 20.13 -9.39
N ASN A 241 -3.13 19.19 -10.32
CA ASN A 241 -3.70 17.84 -10.21
C ASN A 241 -2.69 16.78 -9.77
N ILE A 242 -1.40 17.14 -9.63
CA ILE A 242 -0.35 16.22 -9.20
C ILE A 242 -0.68 15.59 -7.85
N LYS A 243 -0.38 14.30 -7.71
CA LYS A 243 -0.51 13.57 -6.45
C LYS A 243 0.86 13.26 -5.85
N LEU A 244 0.95 13.31 -4.52
CA LEU A 244 2.10 12.78 -3.80
C LEU A 244 1.73 11.42 -3.20
N LEU A 245 2.49 10.38 -3.57
CA LEU A 245 2.30 9.01 -3.12
C LEU A 245 3.46 8.58 -2.22
N THR A 246 3.25 7.59 -1.36
CA THR A 246 4.30 7.04 -0.50
C THR A 246 4.16 5.55 -0.27
N ASN A 247 5.28 4.87 0.03
CA ASN A 247 5.24 3.60 0.73
C ASN A 247 5.04 3.87 2.23
N ASN A 248 3.79 3.79 2.70
CA ASN A 248 3.50 3.94 4.13
C ASN A 248 3.44 2.56 4.77
N GLY A 249 4.59 2.07 5.25
CA GLY A 249 4.73 0.71 5.78
C GLY A 249 3.54 0.28 6.63
N ASN A 250 2.98 -0.90 6.35
CA ASN A 250 1.82 -1.44 7.06
C ASN A 250 0.55 -0.55 7.03
N GLY A 251 0.44 0.42 6.12
CA GLY A 251 -0.74 1.29 6.00
C GLY A 251 -0.85 2.31 7.12
N GLU A 252 0.26 2.64 7.78
CA GLU A 252 0.30 3.63 8.84
C GLU A 252 0.12 5.06 8.29
N TRP A 253 -0.55 5.93 9.06
CA TRP A 253 -0.74 7.34 8.72
C TRP A 253 -0.28 8.26 9.85
N ASN A 254 1.02 8.19 10.17
CA ASN A 254 1.67 9.12 11.11
C ASN A 254 1.77 10.54 10.53
N ASN A 255 2.35 11.49 11.27
CA ASN A 255 2.40 12.89 10.84
C ASN A 255 3.15 13.10 9.52
N ILE A 256 4.21 12.32 9.27
CA ILE A 256 4.94 12.35 7.99
C ILE A 256 4.04 11.88 6.85
N TYR A 257 3.38 10.73 7.02
CA TYR A 257 2.54 10.16 5.97
C TYR A 257 1.29 11.00 5.66
N LYS A 258 0.78 11.78 6.61
CA LYS A 258 -0.39 12.67 6.38
C LYS A 258 -0.18 13.74 5.30
N VAL A 259 1.07 14.06 4.94
CA VAL A 259 1.40 14.99 3.84
C VAL A 259 0.96 14.44 2.48
N PHE A 260 1.01 13.13 2.32
CA PHE A 260 0.74 12.42 1.05
C PHE A 260 -0.76 12.35 0.76
N ASP A 261 -1.11 12.20 -0.52
CA ASP A 261 -2.49 11.99 -0.96
C ASP A 261 -2.88 10.52 -0.95
N ARG A 262 -1.88 9.64 -1.14
CA ARG A 262 -2.08 8.20 -1.25
C ARG A 262 -0.92 7.41 -0.66
N GLY A 263 -1.26 6.33 0.04
CA GLY A 263 -0.34 5.35 0.57
C GLY A 263 -0.42 4.04 -0.21
N VAL A 264 0.72 3.41 -0.45
CA VAL A 264 0.83 2.04 -0.97
C VAL A 264 1.66 1.24 0.03
N ALA A 265 1.02 0.38 0.80
CA ALA A 265 1.67 -0.29 1.91
C ALA A 265 1.99 -1.75 1.59
N GLU A 266 3.22 -2.15 1.89
CA GLU A 266 3.62 -3.55 1.92
C GLU A 266 3.14 -4.23 3.21
N LEU A 267 2.22 -5.19 3.08
CA LEU A 267 1.73 -5.99 4.19
C LEU A 267 2.60 -7.21 4.43
N GLY A 268 2.94 -7.46 5.70
CA GLY A 268 3.34 -8.79 6.13
C GLY A 268 2.14 -9.73 6.20
N VAL A 269 2.36 -11.04 6.00
CA VAL A 269 1.31 -12.06 6.08
C VAL A 269 0.53 -12.02 7.40
N GLY A 270 1.20 -11.72 8.53
CA GLY A 270 0.53 -11.61 9.83
C GLY A 270 -0.49 -10.47 9.93
N ASN A 271 -0.39 -9.45 9.08
CA ASN A 271 -1.32 -8.32 9.01
C ASN A 271 -2.42 -8.54 7.95
N LEU A 272 -2.38 -9.64 7.19
CA LEU A 272 -3.40 -9.95 6.21
C LEU A 272 -4.65 -10.50 6.91
N ASN A 273 -5.47 -9.62 7.47
CA ASN A 273 -6.76 -9.96 8.04
C ASN A 273 -7.78 -8.82 7.94
N ILE A 274 -9.07 -9.19 7.99
CA ILE A 274 -10.19 -8.26 7.79
C ILE A 274 -10.15 -7.13 8.84
N LEU A 275 -9.93 -7.46 10.11
CA LEU A 275 -9.94 -6.46 11.18
C LEU A 275 -8.85 -5.40 10.97
N TYR A 276 -7.65 -5.85 10.60
CA TYR A 276 -6.53 -4.99 10.31
C TYR A 276 -6.78 -4.11 9.08
N LEU A 277 -7.15 -4.72 7.95
CA LEU A 277 -7.41 -4.01 6.70
C LEU A 277 -8.54 -2.98 6.84
N SER A 278 -9.67 -3.38 7.45
CA SER A 278 -10.80 -2.48 7.69
C SER A 278 -10.39 -1.30 8.58
N LYS A 279 -9.56 -1.53 9.62
CA LYS A 279 -9.05 -0.45 10.47
C LYS A 279 -8.14 0.51 9.69
N ALA A 280 -7.23 -0.01 8.89
CA ALA A 280 -6.28 0.79 8.12
C ALA A 280 -6.99 1.60 7.01
N TYR A 281 -7.94 0.97 6.29
CA TYR A 281 -8.77 1.66 5.31
C TYR A 281 -9.64 2.75 5.94
N ARG A 282 -10.29 2.46 7.08
CA ARG A 282 -11.09 3.46 7.79
C ARG A 282 -10.25 4.66 8.20
N LEU A 283 -9.04 4.44 8.73
CA LEU A 283 -8.13 5.54 9.07
C LEU A 283 -7.77 6.38 7.84
N ALA A 284 -7.50 5.74 6.69
CA ALA A 284 -7.23 6.46 5.45
C ALA A 284 -8.45 7.29 5.00
N ASP A 285 -9.66 6.72 5.07
CA ASP A 285 -10.91 7.40 4.72
C ASP A 285 -11.18 8.61 5.63
N GLU A 286 -10.98 8.47 6.94
CA GLU A 286 -11.09 9.56 7.93
C GLU A 286 -10.14 10.72 7.61
N LEU A 287 -8.97 10.41 7.04
CA LEU A 287 -7.98 11.39 6.60
C LEU A 287 -8.17 11.84 5.14
N GLN A 288 -9.23 11.38 4.47
CA GLN A 288 -9.52 11.62 3.06
C GLN A 288 -8.36 11.24 2.13
N LYS A 289 -7.70 10.11 2.41
CA LYS A 289 -6.57 9.57 1.66
C LYS A 289 -6.97 8.32 0.91
N THR A 290 -6.26 8.01 -0.18
CA THR A 290 -6.34 6.66 -0.77
C THR A 290 -5.31 5.74 -0.12
N GLN A 291 -5.70 4.53 0.26
CA GLN A 291 -4.78 3.48 0.66
C GLN A 291 -4.83 2.34 -0.35
N LEU A 292 -3.67 1.76 -0.64
CA LEU A 292 -3.54 0.50 -1.35
C LEU A 292 -2.64 -0.44 -0.55
N PHE A 293 -2.83 -1.73 -0.76
CA PHE A 293 -1.99 -2.75 -0.14
C PHE A 293 -1.38 -3.67 -1.19
N THR A 294 -0.11 -3.98 -0.97
CA THR A 294 0.63 -5.07 -1.58
C THR A 294 0.92 -6.11 -0.49
N LEU A 295 1.25 -7.34 -0.85
CA LEU A 295 1.58 -8.39 0.13
C LEU A 295 2.99 -8.91 -0.12
N VAL A 296 3.82 -8.91 0.94
CA VAL A 296 5.19 -9.44 0.93
C VAL A 296 5.15 -10.96 1.13
N SER A 297 4.69 -11.67 0.10
CA SER A 297 4.56 -13.13 0.10
C SER A 297 4.54 -13.67 -1.33
N ASN A 298 5.18 -14.82 -1.55
CA ASN A 298 5.07 -15.57 -2.81
C ASN A 298 3.84 -16.52 -2.85
N ASN A 299 3.03 -16.55 -1.79
CA ASN A 299 1.85 -17.40 -1.73
C ASN A 299 0.69 -16.82 -2.55
N ILE A 300 0.40 -17.44 -3.70
CA ILE A 300 -0.63 -17.02 -4.67
C ILE A 300 -2.02 -16.91 -4.01
N VAL A 301 -2.37 -17.86 -3.14
CA VAL A 301 -3.69 -17.90 -2.49
C VAL A 301 -3.90 -16.68 -1.60
N LEU A 302 -2.85 -16.23 -0.90
CA LEU A 302 -2.92 -15.04 -0.07
C LEU A 302 -2.96 -13.75 -0.90
N GLN A 303 -2.28 -13.73 -2.05
CA GLN A 303 -2.37 -12.62 -3.01
C GLN A 303 -3.78 -12.50 -3.60
N ASP A 304 -4.36 -13.62 -4.04
CA ASP A 304 -5.74 -13.69 -4.53
C ASP A 304 -6.73 -13.19 -3.47
N TRP A 305 -6.55 -13.61 -2.22
CA TRP A 305 -7.40 -13.16 -1.12
C TRP A 305 -7.38 -11.63 -0.96
N LEU A 306 -6.20 -11.01 -1.00
CA LEU A 306 -6.08 -9.54 -0.91
C LEU A 306 -6.76 -8.85 -2.09
N LEU A 307 -6.58 -9.37 -3.31
CA LEU A 307 -7.25 -8.86 -4.52
C LEU A 307 -8.78 -8.91 -4.38
N PHE A 308 -9.33 -10.07 -3.98
CA PHE A 308 -10.76 -10.23 -3.75
C PHE A 308 -11.28 -9.31 -2.65
N TYR A 309 -10.57 -9.24 -1.52
CA TYR A 309 -10.94 -8.37 -0.41
C TYR A 309 -11.04 -6.91 -0.88
N ASN A 310 -10.02 -6.41 -1.57
CA ASN A 310 -10.01 -5.03 -2.05
C ASN A 310 -11.15 -4.77 -3.05
N TYR A 311 -11.33 -5.65 -4.03
CA TYR A 311 -12.40 -5.52 -5.02
C TYR A 311 -13.79 -5.48 -4.38
N LEU A 312 -14.09 -6.44 -3.48
CA LEU A 312 -15.40 -6.54 -2.82
C LEU A 312 -15.70 -5.37 -1.88
N ASN A 313 -14.65 -4.72 -1.36
CA ASN A 313 -14.79 -3.54 -0.49
C ASN A 313 -14.68 -2.22 -1.25
N GLY A 314 -14.78 -2.22 -2.59
CA GLY A 314 -14.74 -0.97 -3.35
C GLY A 314 -13.39 -0.28 -3.36
N ARG A 315 -12.29 -1.01 -3.11
CA ARG A 315 -10.93 -0.46 -3.02
C ARG A 315 -10.17 -0.69 -4.32
N ASP A 316 -9.32 0.27 -4.66
CA ASP A 316 -8.28 0.06 -5.66
C ASP A 316 -7.38 -1.11 -5.21
N TYR A 317 -6.93 -1.93 -6.15
CA TYR A 317 -6.14 -3.11 -5.86
C TYR A 317 -4.87 -3.13 -6.71
N VAL A 318 -3.76 -3.51 -6.07
CA VAL A 318 -2.47 -3.65 -6.76
C VAL A 318 -2.35 -5.08 -7.27
N ILE A 319 -2.15 -5.22 -8.57
CA ILE A 319 -1.86 -6.50 -9.20
C ILE A 319 -0.41 -6.87 -8.88
N PRO A 320 -0.17 -8.01 -8.21
CA PRO A 320 1.17 -8.38 -7.76
C PRO A 320 1.97 -8.99 -8.90
N TRP A 321 2.56 -8.12 -9.71
CA TRP A 321 3.39 -8.49 -10.85
C TRP A 321 4.87 -8.61 -10.47
N ASP A 322 5.44 -7.59 -9.83
CA ASP A 322 6.88 -7.47 -9.55
C ASP A 322 7.24 -7.22 -8.06
N ILE A 323 6.22 -7.29 -7.20
CA ILE A 323 6.29 -6.95 -5.77
C ILE A 323 6.53 -8.17 -4.88
N LEU A 324 6.68 -9.36 -5.44
CA LEU A 324 6.78 -10.58 -4.65
C LEU A 324 8.20 -10.75 -4.19
N VAL A 325 8.34 -10.93 -2.89
CA VAL A 325 9.60 -11.24 -2.25
C VAL A 325 9.45 -12.64 -1.69
N ASP A 326 10.32 -13.55 -2.12
CA ASP A 326 10.38 -14.89 -1.54
C ASP A 326 10.67 -14.77 -0.04
N THR A 327 9.83 -15.38 0.78
CA THR A 327 9.86 -15.17 2.24
C THR A 327 11.14 -15.69 2.88
N LYS A 328 11.81 -16.66 2.24
CA LYS A 328 13.06 -17.28 2.73
C LYS A 328 14.31 -16.58 2.18
N SER A 329 14.38 -16.44 0.86
CA SER A 329 15.56 -15.95 0.15
C SER A 329 15.58 -14.44 -0.05
N ARG A 330 14.45 -13.76 0.16
CA ARG A 330 14.24 -12.35 -0.15
C ARG A 330 14.50 -11.99 -1.63
N LYS A 331 14.65 -12.98 -2.50
CA LYS A 331 14.75 -12.76 -3.94
C LYS A 331 13.40 -12.32 -4.47
N ARG A 332 13.41 -11.37 -5.40
CA ARG A 332 12.20 -10.97 -6.08
C ARG A 332 11.75 -12.06 -7.03
N PHE A 333 10.46 -12.32 -7.01
CA PHE A 333 9.80 -13.22 -7.93
C PHE A 333 8.86 -12.41 -8.81
N TYR A 334 8.92 -12.65 -10.11
CA TYR A 334 8.00 -12.04 -11.07
C TYR A 334 6.94 -13.07 -11.40
N MET A 335 5.68 -12.73 -11.17
CA MET A 335 4.58 -13.65 -11.45
C MET A 335 4.22 -13.61 -12.92
N LYS A 336 3.96 -14.78 -13.51
CA LYS A 336 3.43 -14.83 -14.85
C LYS A 336 1.93 -14.47 -14.84
N PRO A 337 1.40 -13.77 -15.86
CA PRO A 337 0.02 -13.30 -15.84
C PRO A 337 -1.02 -14.43 -15.66
N GLU A 338 -0.68 -15.66 -16.08
CA GLU A 338 -1.56 -16.84 -15.99
C GLU A 338 -1.93 -17.20 -14.55
N TYR A 339 -1.09 -16.87 -13.57
CA TYR A 339 -1.35 -17.18 -12.17
C TYR A 339 -2.62 -16.48 -11.64
N PHE A 340 -2.89 -15.25 -12.10
CA PHE A 340 -4.06 -14.49 -11.71
C PHE A 340 -5.18 -14.55 -12.73
N LYS A 341 -5.07 -15.36 -13.79
CA LYS A 341 -6.08 -15.44 -14.86
C LYS A 341 -7.48 -15.66 -14.32
N LYS A 342 -7.63 -16.66 -13.45
CA LYS A 342 -8.92 -17.01 -12.85
C LYS A 342 -9.48 -15.87 -12.00
N THR A 343 -8.65 -15.29 -11.15
CA THR A 343 -9.00 -14.15 -10.29
C THR A 343 -9.40 -12.95 -11.12
N MET A 344 -8.58 -12.54 -12.09
CA MET A 344 -8.84 -11.35 -12.90
C MET A 344 -10.06 -11.51 -13.81
N ASN A 345 -10.26 -12.68 -14.42
CA ASN A 345 -11.47 -12.97 -15.18
C ASN A 345 -12.72 -12.88 -14.29
N PHE A 346 -12.63 -13.38 -13.05
CA PHE A 346 -13.71 -13.21 -12.08
C PHE A 346 -13.97 -11.73 -11.77
N LEU A 347 -12.93 -10.95 -11.48
CA LEU A 347 -13.05 -9.51 -11.17
C LEU A 347 -13.61 -8.71 -12.35
N LYS A 348 -13.34 -9.14 -13.59
CA LYS A 348 -13.89 -8.55 -14.82
C LYS A 348 -15.34 -8.97 -15.11
N GLY A 349 -15.94 -9.79 -14.25
CA GLY A 349 -17.30 -10.31 -14.45
C GLY A 349 -17.39 -11.36 -15.57
N GLU A 350 -16.28 -11.83 -16.12
CA GLU A 350 -16.27 -12.89 -17.12
C GLU A 350 -16.84 -14.17 -16.48
N ILE A 351 -17.73 -14.85 -17.20
CA ILE A 351 -18.38 -16.07 -16.72
C ILE A 351 -17.38 -17.22 -16.78
N ILE A 352 -16.65 -17.41 -15.68
CA ILE A 352 -16.00 -18.69 -15.45
C ILE A 352 -17.03 -19.58 -14.77
N GLY A 353 -17.43 -20.65 -15.45
CA GLY A 353 -18.03 -21.78 -14.75
C GLY A 353 -16.99 -22.29 -13.76
N PHE A 354 -17.15 -21.99 -12.47
CA PHE A 354 -16.40 -22.65 -11.38
C PHE A 354 -16.95 -24.07 -11.21
N ASN A 355 -16.95 -24.86 -12.28
CA ASN A 355 -17.56 -26.18 -12.27
C ASN A 355 -16.68 -27.22 -11.58
N ASN A 356 -15.43 -26.91 -11.23
CA ASN A 356 -14.52 -27.83 -10.55
C ASN A 356 -13.42 -27.06 -9.79
N ILE A 357 -13.78 -26.34 -8.73
CA ILE A 357 -12.88 -26.37 -7.57
C ILE A 357 -13.27 -27.67 -6.89
N SER A 358 -12.59 -28.76 -7.26
CA SER A 358 -12.62 -29.95 -6.44
C SER A 358 -12.26 -29.54 -5.01
N ASN A 359 -12.76 -30.25 -4.02
CA ASN A 359 -12.42 -30.07 -2.60
C ASN A 359 -10.92 -30.36 -2.33
N SER A 360 -9.99 -29.97 -3.20
CA SER A 360 -8.57 -29.93 -2.96
C SER A 360 -8.33 -28.88 -1.88
N SER A 361 -8.44 -29.33 -0.63
CA SER A 361 -7.80 -28.82 0.57
C SER A 361 -6.91 -27.59 0.33
N ILE A 362 -7.56 -26.42 0.27
CA ILE A 362 -6.90 -25.12 0.40
C ILE A 362 -6.66 -24.95 1.90
N ASN A 363 -5.60 -25.60 2.40
CA ASN A 363 -4.97 -25.37 3.70
C ASN A 363 -5.92 -24.77 4.76
N ASP A 364 -6.92 -25.56 5.16
CA ASP A 364 -7.96 -25.46 6.22
C ASP A 364 -8.63 -24.12 6.59
N ASN A 365 -8.24 -22.95 6.07
CA ASN A 365 -8.65 -21.66 6.61
C ASN A 365 -9.05 -20.59 5.57
N LEU A 366 -9.02 -20.91 4.27
CA LEU A 366 -9.49 -19.98 3.24
C LEU A 366 -10.41 -20.67 2.25
N TRP A 367 -11.71 -20.35 2.31
CA TRP A 367 -12.68 -20.81 1.34
C TRP A 367 -13.32 -19.60 0.69
N VAL A 368 -13.18 -19.51 -0.63
CA VAL A 368 -14.01 -18.66 -1.48
C VAL A 368 -15.02 -19.58 -2.14
N LYS A 369 -16.21 -19.71 -1.55
CA LYS A 369 -17.27 -20.52 -2.17
C LYS A 369 -18.09 -19.63 -3.07
N VAL A 370 -17.95 -19.82 -4.38
CA VAL A 370 -18.83 -19.22 -5.40
C VAL A 370 -20.00 -20.17 -5.63
N LEU A 371 -21.14 -19.92 -4.99
CA LEU A 371 -22.33 -20.74 -5.23
C LEU A 371 -23.03 -20.25 -6.49
N LYS A 372 -23.13 -21.12 -7.51
CA LYS A 372 -24.04 -20.94 -8.63
C LYS A 372 -25.44 -21.31 -8.13
N LEU A 373 -26.30 -20.32 -7.96
CA LEU A 373 -27.72 -20.56 -7.66
C LEU A 373 -28.44 -20.78 -9.00
N ASN A 374 -29.19 -21.88 -9.11
CA ASN A 374 -29.82 -22.27 -10.38
C ASN A 374 -30.72 -21.16 -10.97
N ASP A 375 -30.69 -21.10 -12.30
CA ASP A 375 -31.50 -20.31 -13.24
C ASP A 375 -31.31 -18.80 -13.40
N LYS A 376 -30.46 -18.07 -12.64
CA LYS A 376 -30.37 -16.59 -12.80
C LYS A 376 -29.01 -15.92 -12.67
N ASN A 377 -27.90 -16.58 -13.06
CA ASN A 377 -26.55 -15.99 -13.04
C ASN A 377 -26.09 -15.43 -11.66
N MET A 378 -26.76 -15.79 -10.57
CA MET A 378 -26.42 -15.29 -9.23
C MET A 378 -25.18 -16.02 -8.70
N ARG A 379 -24.29 -15.24 -8.08
CA ARG A 379 -23.05 -15.72 -7.44
C ARG A 379 -23.02 -15.23 -5.99
N LEU A 380 -23.02 -16.14 -5.03
CA LEU A 380 -22.66 -15.82 -3.64
C LEU A 380 -21.17 -16.03 -3.48
N ILE A 381 -20.45 -15.02 -2.97
CA ILE A 381 -19.04 -15.15 -2.59
C ILE A 381 -18.99 -15.13 -1.07
N VAL A 382 -18.60 -16.24 -0.45
CA VAL A 382 -18.31 -16.28 0.98
C VAL A 382 -16.79 -16.18 1.13
N LEU A 383 -16.30 -15.11 1.75
CA LEU A 383 -14.93 -15.03 2.23
C LEU A 383 -14.92 -15.42 3.72
N ASN A 384 -14.18 -16.46 4.09
CA ASN A 384 -13.92 -16.69 5.52
C ASN A 384 -12.93 -15.65 6.07
N ALA A 385 -12.91 -15.49 7.40
CA ALA A 385 -11.90 -14.73 8.12
C ALA A 385 -10.49 -15.15 7.65
N ALA A 386 -9.60 -14.17 7.51
CA ALA A 386 -8.25 -14.45 7.07
C ALA A 386 -7.53 -15.43 8.02
N PRO A 387 -6.59 -16.24 7.53
CA PRO A 387 -6.01 -17.33 8.31
C PRO A 387 -5.19 -16.79 9.49
N THR A 388 -5.81 -16.72 10.67
CA THR A 388 -5.11 -16.43 11.92
C THR A 388 -4.88 -17.74 12.66
N LYS A 389 -3.67 -18.30 12.46
CA LYS A 389 -3.08 -19.53 13.04
C LYS A 389 -3.47 -20.87 12.37
N ILE A 390 -2.43 -21.66 12.10
CA ILE A 390 -2.50 -23.08 11.73
C ILE A 390 -2.90 -23.86 12.99
N PRO A 391 -4.02 -24.61 13.01
CA PRO A 391 -4.23 -25.64 14.01
C PRO A 391 -3.45 -26.88 13.60
N GLU A 392 -2.41 -27.23 14.36
CA GLU A 392 -1.91 -28.60 14.36
C GLU A 392 -2.96 -29.47 15.06
N LYS A 393 -3.79 -30.14 14.24
CA LYS A 393 -4.53 -31.41 14.47
C LYS A 393 -6.02 -31.35 14.14
N GLU A 394 -6.35 -32.25 13.21
CA GLU A 394 -7.60 -33.00 13.03
C GLU A 394 -8.91 -32.21 12.88
N PHE A 395 -9.38 -32.08 11.64
CA PHE A 395 -10.82 -32.14 11.33
C PHE A 395 -11.06 -32.85 9.99
N THR A 396 -11.20 -34.18 10.03
CA THR A 396 -11.92 -34.93 8.99
C THR A 396 -13.36 -35.13 9.46
N ARG A 397 -14.25 -34.15 9.21
CA ARG A 397 -15.70 -34.39 9.27
C ARG A 397 -16.44 -33.62 8.18
N ASP A 398 -17.40 -34.33 7.60
CA ASP A 398 -18.26 -33.97 6.49
C ASP A 398 -19.04 -32.66 6.73
N ALA A 399 -19.11 -31.80 5.69
CA ALA A 399 -19.64 -30.45 5.73
C ALA A 399 -21.14 -30.37 6.10
N SER A 400 -21.86 -31.48 5.96
CA SER A 400 -23.25 -31.64 6.38
C SER A 400 -23.42 -31.55 7.91
N THR A 401 -22.39 -31.92 8.68
CA THR A 401 -22.42 -31.98 10.15
C THR A 401 -22.04 -30.64 10.78
N LEU A 402 -21.17 -29.86 10.14
CA LEU A 402 -20.76 -28.53 10.60
C LEU A 402 -21.94 -27.54 10.61
N MET A 403 -22.88 -27.68 9.66
CA MET A 403 -24.07 -26.83 9.54
C MET A 403 -25.17 -27.19 10.56
N LYS A 404 -25.21 -28.43 11.07
CA LYS A 404 -26.21 -28.87 12.06
C LYS A 404 -25.85 -28.50 13.50
N ASN A 405 -24.57 -28.28 13.80
CA ASN A 405 -24.10 -28.04 15.18
C ASN A 405 -23.83 -26.57 15.52
N LEU A 406 -24.00 -25.65 14.56
CA LEU A 406 -23.89 -24.20 14.81
C LEU A 406 -25.20 -23.68 15.42
N ASN A 407 -25.33 -23.83 16.74
CA ASN A 407 -26.43 -23.28 17.53
C ASN A 407 -26.20 -21.76 17.73
N TYR A 408 -26.67 -20.94 16.79
CA TYR A 408 -26.51 -19.48 16.82
C TYR A 408 -27.52 -18.82 17.77
N SER A 409 -27.12 -18.58 19.03
CA SER A 409 -27.89 -17.72 19.97
C SER A 409 -27.21 -16.39 20.31
N LYS A 410 -26.04 -16.07 19.73
CA LYS A 410 -25.36 -14.78 19.93
C LYS A 410 -24.73 -14.24 18.65
N VAL A 411 -25.58 -13.95 17.65
CA VAL A 411 -25.23 -13.05 16.55
C VAL A 411 -25.53 -11.63 17.02
N LEU A 412 -24.49 -10.82 17.27
CA LEU A 412 -24.66 -9.46 17.80
C LEU A 412 -25.10 -8.43 16.74
N LYS A 413 -24.96 -8.75 15.45
CA LYS A 413 -25.65 -8.08 14.34
C LYS A 413 -25.35 -8.79 13.02
N THR A 414 -26.36 -9.43 12.45
CA THR A 414 -26.45 -9.65 11.00
C THR A 414 -27.17 -8.44 10.42
N SER A 415 -26.51 -7.68 9.56
CA SER A 415 -27.24 -6.76 8.67
C SER A 415 -27.85 -7.64 7.59
N LEU A 416 -29.02 -8.19 7.86
CA LEU A 416 -29.78 -8.92 6.89
C LEU A 416 -30.54 -7.89 6.04
N VAL A 417 -30.01 -7.58 4.86
CA VAL A 417 -30.81 -6.90 3.85
C VAL A 417 -31.48 -7.99 3.02
N ILE A 418 -32.75 -8.28 3.35
CA ILE A 418 -33.60 -9.12 2.51
C ILE A 418 -34.26 -8.23 1.48
N ASP A 419 -34.05 -8.56 0.22
CA ASP A 419 -34.58 -7.82 -0.91
C ASP A 419 -35.34 -8.79 -1.83
N ASN A 420 -36.65 -9.00 -1.60
CA ASN A 420 -37.59 -10.02 -2.15
C ASN A 420 -36.89 -11.19 -2.86
N GLY A 421 -36.08 -11.94 -2.11
CA GLY A 421 -35.48 -13.17 -2.61
C GLY A 421 -34.47 -12.99 -3.75
N LYS A 422 -33.84 -11.82 -3.91
CA LYS A 422 -32.87 -11.58 -4.99
C LYS A 422 -31.42 -11.43 -4.54
N TYR A 423 -31.12 -10.96 -3.32
CA TYR A 423 -29.75 -10.96 -2.79
C TYR A 423 -29.73 -11.11 -1.26
N ALA A 424 -28.73 -11.79 -0.74
CA ALA A 424 -28.36 -11.76 0.67
C ALA A 424 -26.83 -11.65 0.76
N ILE A 425 -26.33 -10.54 1.29
CA ILE A 425 -24.93 -10.38 1.64
C ILE A 425 -24.82 -10.73 3.12
N TYR A 426 -24.16 -11.83 3.44
CA TYR A 426 -23.81 -12.16 4.82
C TYR A 426 -22.42 -11.64 5.11
N ASN A 427 -22.32 -10.52 5.82
CA ASN A 427 -21.12 -10.21 6.58
C ASN A 427 -21.16 -11.07 7.85
N LEU A 428 -20.56 -12.25 7.79
CA LEU A 428 -20.37 -13.07 8.98
C LEU A 428 -19.16 -12.48 9.74
N ILE A 429 -19.42 -11.53 10.64
CA ILE A 429 -18.40 -11.15 11.63
C ILE A 429 -18.45 -12.23 12.72
N LEU A 430 -17.63 -13.26 12.55
CA LEU A 430 -17.33 -14.19 13.63
C LEU A 430 -16.34 -13.50 14.58
N ARG A 431 -16.62 -13.55 15.87
CA ARG A 431 -15.69 -13.09 16.91
C ARG A 431 -14.61 -14.13 17.14
#